data_AF-A0A7Y7HVW5-F1
#
_entry.id   AF-A0A7Y7HVW5-F1
#
_cell.length_a   1.000
_cell.length_b   1.000
_cell.length_c   1.000
_cell.angle_alpha   90.00
_cell.angle_beta   90.00
_cell.angle_gamma   90.00
#
_symmetry.space_group_name_H-M   'P 1'
#
loop_
_entity.id
_entity.type
_entity.pdbx_description
1 polymer ?
#
loop_
_entity_poly.entity_id
_entity_poly.type
_entity_poly.pdbx_seq_one_letter_code
_entity_poly.pdbx_strand_id
1 'polypeptide(L)'
;MKLLATALMAAAAPLWAAEPPLIVHYNERPPHHYTEHGVPQGPAIAKVTEALATAHIPYRLRGTPAKQQLIILQKNEAPACMLAWVDLPGRDDKGKLSEKIYDDRRLWCTKATPDETMQRLNAALLK
;
A
#
# COMPACT_ATOMS: atom_id res chain seq x y z
N MET A 1 -27.64 58.42 -0.48
CA MET A 1 -26.27 57.92 -0.74
C MET A 1 -26.15 56.55 -0.06
N LYS A 2 -26.38 55.45 -0.80
CA LYS A 2 -26.37 54.08 -0.25
C LYS A 2 -24.99 53.47 -0.53
N LEU A 3 -24.23 53.22 0.53
CA LEU A 3 -22.98 52.45 0.50
C LEU A 3 -23.33 50.98 0.30
N LEU A 4 -22.95 50.42 -0.85
CA LEU A 4 -23.00 48.98 -1.12
C LEU A 4 -21.73 48.34 -0.55
N ALA A 5 -21.86 47.64 0.57
CA ALA A 5 -20.80 46.80 1.12
C ALA A 5 -20.73 45.49 0.31
N THR A 6 -19.68 45.33 -0.48
CA THR A 6 -19.41 44.10 -1.23
C THR A 6 -18.73 43.10 -0.30
N ALA A 7 -19.45 42.06 0.13
CA ALA A 7 -18.88 40.96 0.90
C ALA A 7 -18.10 40.02 -0.03
N LEU A 8 -16.77 39.98 0.11
CA LEU A 8 -15.91 38.97 -0.50
C LEU A 8 -16.12 37.64 0.26
N MET A 9 -16.87 36.70 -0.33
CA MET A 9 -16.87 35.31 0.12
C MET A 9 -15.55 34.66 -0.31
N ALA A 10 -14.63 34.45 0.63
CA ALA A 10 -13.46 33.61 0.44
C ALA A 10 -13.92 32.14 0.35
N ALA A 11 -13.85 31.55 -0.84
CA ALA A 11 -14.06 30.13 -1.04
C ALA A 11 -12.91 29.36 -0.38
N ALA A 12 -13.16 28.78 0.80
CA ALA A 12 -12.26 27.81 1.42
C ALA A 12 -12.32 26.52 0.58
N ALA A 13 -11.38 26.36 -0.36
CA ALA A 13 -11.16 25.06 -0.97
C ALA A 13 -10.67 24.10 0.13
N PRO A 14 -11.25 22.89 0.27
CA PRO A 14 -10.73 21.91 1.21
C PRO A 14 -9.30 21.57 0.78
N LEU A 15 -8.33 21.78 1.68
CA LEU A 15 -7.01 21.17 1.52
C LEU A 15 -7.19 19.66 1.68
N TRP A 16 -7.42 18.96 0.58
CA TRP A 16 -7.19 17.52 0.54
C TRP A 16 -5.69 17.30 0.73
N ALA A 17 -5.30 17.00 1.97
CA ALA A 17 -3.97 16.50 2.27
C ALA A 17 -3.75 15.23 1.43
N ALA A 18 -2.70 15.24 0.60
CA ALA A 18 -2.37 14.09 -0.23
C ALA A 18 -2.13 12.85 0.66
N GLU A 19 -2.72 11.71 0.30
CA GLU A 19 -2.53 10.44 1.01
C GLU A 19 -1.03 10.11 1.05
N PRO A 20 -0.43 9.86 2.24
CA PRO A 20 0.95 9.43 2.32
C PRO A 20 1.16 8.13 1.54
N PRO A 21 2.32 7.94 0.88
CA PRO A 21 2.54 6.75 0.09
C PRO A 21 2.57 5.49 0.97
N LEU A 22 1.85 4.45 0.56
CA LEU A 22 1.92 3.13 1.14
C LEU A 22 3.31 2.52 0.87
N ILE A 23 4.00 2.13 1.94
CA ILE A 23 5.30 1.48 1.79
C ILE A 23 5.10 -0.02 1.59
N VAL A 24 5.47 -0.52 0.41
CA VAL A 24 5.45 -1.95 0.09
C VAL A 24 6.86 -2.51 0.23
N HIS A 25 7.03 -3.34 1.23
CA HIS A 25 8.27 -4.05 1.49
C HIS A 25 8.35 -5.33 0.67
N TYR A 26 9.53 -5.61 0.13
CA TYR A 26 9.82 -6.89 -0.50
C TYR A 26 11.18 -7.41 -0.02
N ASN A 27 11.33 -8.73 0.05
CA ASN A 27 12.64 -9.37 0.25
C ASN A 27 13.15 -9.88 -1.10
N GLU A 28 14.42 -10.25 -1.21
CA GLU A 28 14.96 -10.81 -2.45
C GLU A 28 14.51 -12.27 -2.62
N ARG A 29 13.87 -12.58 -3.76
CA ARG A 29 13.45 -13.94 -4.17
C ARG A 29 13.17 -14.01 -5.68
N PRO A 30 14.21 -14.15 -6.52
CA PRO A 30 14.03 -14.47 -7.93
C PRO A 30 13.21 -15.77 -8.12
N PRO A 31 12.38 -15.87 -9.17
CA PRO A 31 12.14 -14.85 -10.19
C PRO A 31 11.06 -13.82 -9.79
N HIS A 32 10.41 -13.97 -8.64
CA HIS A 32 9.15 -13.26 -8.35
C HIS A 32 9.32 -11.80 -7.95
N HIS A 33 10.29 -11.53 -7.08
CA HIS A 33 10.54 -10.19 -6.55
C HIS A 33 12.02 -10.09 -6.21
N TYR A 34 12.73 -9.22 -6.91
CA TYR A 34 14.17 -9.07 -6.76
C TYR A 34 14.61 -7.65 -7.16
N THR A 35 15.82 -7.26 -6.80
CA THR A 35 16.41 -5.99 -7.23
C THR A 35 17.42 -6.24 -8.34
N GLU A 36 17.29 -5.51 -9.45
CA GLU A 36 18.26 -5.50 -10.55
C GLU A 36 18.68 -4.05 -10.83
N HIS A 37 19.98 -3.78 -10.80
CA HIS A 37 20.53 -2.42 -10.96
C HIS A 37 19.87 -1.34 -10.07
N GLY A 38 19.49 -1.72 -8.84
CA GLY A 38 18.84 -0.83 -7.87
C GLY A 38 17.34 -0.63 -8.11
N VAL A 39 16.75 -1.30 -9.10
CA VAL A 39 15.32 -1.24 -9.42
C VAL A 39 14.64 -2.53 -8.96
N PRO A 40 13.53 -2.46 -8.19
CA PRO A 40 12.72 -3.64 -7.88
C PRO A 40 12.04 -4.19 -9.16
N GLN A 41 12.16 -5.49 -9.36
CA GLN A 41 11.74 -6.22 -10.56
C GLN A 41 11.06 -7.55 -10.18
N GLY A 42 10.46 -8.17 -11.19
CA GLY A 42 9.86 -9.51 -11.12
C GLY A 42 8.34 -9.50 -11.19
N PRO A 43 7.70 -10.64 -11.57
CA PRO A 43 6.27 -10.70 -11.82
C PRO A 43 5.39 -10.30 -10.61
N ALA A 44 5.83 -10.58 -9.39
CA ALA A 44 5.07 -10.20 -8.19
C ALA A 44 5.16 -8.70 -7.90
N ILE A 45 6.33 -8.08 -8.16
CA ILE A 45 6.49 -6.63 -8.10
C ILE A 45 5.57 -6.00 -9.15
N ALA A 46 5.65 -6.45 -10.42
CA ALA A 46 4.86 -5.92 -11.52
C ALA A 46 3.36 -5.93 -11.20
N LYS A 47 2.81 -7.10 -10.83
CA LYS A 47 1.39 -7.25 -10.49
C LYS A 47 0.95 -6.32 -9.36
N VAL A 48 1.74 -6.20 -8.29
CA VAL A 48 1.40 -5.33 -7.16
C VAL A 48 1.47 -3.86 -7.55
N THR A 49 2.49 -3.45 -8.30
CA THR A 49 2.62 -2.06 -8.75
C THR A 49 1.51 -1.66 -9.72
N GLU A 50 1.10 -2.57 -10.61
CA GLU A 50 -0.02 -2.36 -11.51
C GLU A 50 -1.35 -2.23 -10.75
N ALA A 51 -1.58 -3.09 -9.75
CA ALA A 51 -2.78 -3.00 -8.92
C ALA A 51 -2.82 -1.69 -8.11
N LEU A 52 -1.68 -1.27 -7.52
CA LEU A 52 -1.59 0.00 -6.78
C LEU A 52 -1.83 1.20 -7.70
N ALA A 53 -1.25 1.19 -8.90
CA ALA A 53 -1.47 2.24 -9.90
C ALA A 53 -2.94 2.31 -10.35
N THR A 54 -3.55 1.16 -10.66
CA THR A 54 -4.98 1.05 -11.02
C THR A 54 -5.90 1.53 -9.90
N ALA A 55 -5.53 1.27 -8.65
CA ALA A 55 -6.24 1.70 -7.46
C ALA A 55 -5.97 3.17 -7.07
N HIS A 56 -5.12 3.88 -7.81
CA HIS A 56 -4.67 5.24 -7.50
C HIS A 56 -4.07 5.37 -6.09
N ILE A 57 -3.41 4.33 -5.60
CA ILE A 57 -2.76 4.32 -4.29
C ILE A 57 -1.31 4.81 -4.47
N PRO A 58 -0.91 5.94 -3.88
CA PRO A 58 0.50 6.34 -3.90
C PRO A 58 1.34 5.31 -3.16
N TYR A 59 2.49 4.89 -3.71
CA TYR A 59 3.31 3.85 -3.09
C TYR A 59 4.81 4.08 -3.26
N ARG A 60 5.59 3.41 -2.41
CA ARG A 60 7.04 3.24 -2.55
C ARG A 60 7.41 1.79 -2.29
N LEU A 61 8.29 1.25 -3.13
CA LEU A 61 8.87 -0.07 -2.91
C LEU A 61 10.12 0.05 -2.04
N ARG A 62 10.28 -0.88 -1.08
CA ARG A 62 11.45 -0.90 -0.19
C ARG A 62 11.96 -2.33 -0.01
N GLY A 63 13.21 -2.56 -0.42
CA GLY A 63 13.92 -3.81 -0.09
C GLY A 63 14.06 -3.93 1.42
N THR A 64 13.58 -5.02 2.02
CA THR A 64 13.60 -5.27 3.45
C THR A 64 13.67 -6.77 3.73
N PRO A 65 14.64 -7.25 4.52
CA PRO A 65 14.72 -8.66 4.90
C PRO A 65 13.43 -9.16 5.57
N ALA A 66 13.01 -10.38 5.26
CA ALA A 66 11.73 -10.93 5.74
C ALA A 66 11.57 -10.87 7.27
N LYS A 67 12.65 -11.08 8.05
CA LYS A 67 12.61 -10.94 9.52
C LYS A 67 12.28 -9.52 9.98
N GLN A 68 12.79 -8.50 9.29
CA GLN A 68 12.48 -7.09 9.61
C GLN A 68 11.04 -6.73 9.22
N GLN A 69 10.52 -7.29 8.13
CA GLN A 69 9.11 -7.14 7.75
C GLN A 69 8.17 -7.63 8.86
N LEU A 70 8.50 -8.76 9.51
CA LEU A 70 7.72 -9.26 10.66
C LEU A 70 7.71 -8.28 11.83
N ILE A 71 8.85 -7.64 12.13
CA ILE A 71 8.92 -6.63 13.21
C ILE A 71 8.04 -5.44 12.87
N ILE A 72 8.09 -4.93 11.63
CA ILE A 72 7.26 -3.81 11.18
C ILE A 72 5.78 -4.17 11.30
N LEU A 73 5.41 -5.37 10.85
CA LEU A 73 4.04 -5.82 10.90
C LEU A 73 3.54 -6.01 12.34
N GLN A 74 4.36 -6.55 13.23
CA GLN A 74 3.98 -6.69 14.65
C GLN A 74 3.76 -5.34 15.33
N LYS A 75 4.59 -4.35 15.02
CA LYS A 75 4.46 -2.99 15.56
C LYS A 75 3.16 -2.31 15.12
N ASN A 76 2.73 -2.52 13.88
CA ASN A 76 1.49 -1.95 13.34
C ASN A 76 1.39 -0.41 13.48
N GLU A 77 2.52 0.30 13.52
CA GLU A 77 2.57 1.74 13.83
C GLU A 77 2.18 2.64 12.64
N ALA A 78 2.34 2.16 11.41
CA ALA A 78 2.09 2.95 10.19
C ALA A 78 1.57 2.06 9.04
N PRO A 79 0.86 2.64 8.04
CA PRO A 79 0.48 1.93 6.81
C PRO A 79 1.70 1.36 6.08
N ALA A 80 1.76 0.04 5.95
CA ALA A 80 2.80 -0.66 5.21
C ALA A 80 2.31 -2.06 4.82
N CYS A 81 2.80 -2.58 3.70
CA CYS A 81 2.48 -3.93 3.23
C CYS A 81 3.73 -4.74 2.94
N MET A 82 3.69 -6.03 3.27
CA MET A 82 4.80 -6.96 3.08
C MET A 82 4.48 -7.90 1.92
N LEU A 83 5.38 -7.99 0.94
CA LEU A 83 5.17 -8.72 -0.30
C LEU A 83 5.33 -10.24 -0.12
N ALA A 84 4.45 -10.99 -0.79
CA ALA A 84 4.59 -12.43 -1.05
C ALA A 84 4.53 -13.35 0.18
N TRP A 85 3.73 -12.99 1.19
CA TRP A 85 3.50 -13.81 2.38
C TRP A 85 2.36 -14.80 2.15
N VAL A 86 2.58 -16.04 2.59
CA VAL A 86 1.55 -17.10 2.58
C VAL A 86 0.47 -16.77 3.61
N ASP A 87 -0.77 -17.06 3.30
CA ASP A 87 -1.84 -17.04 4.28
C ASP A 87 -1.70 -18.24 5.22
N LEU A 88 -1.37 -17.98 6.49
CA LEU A 88 -1.22 -19.00 7.52
C LEU A 88 -2.12 -18.64 8.71
N PRO A 89 -2.66 -19.63 9.44
CA PRO A 89 -3.51 -19.38 10.60
C PRO A 89 -2.88 -18.38 11.58
N GLY A 90 -3.66 -17.37 11.99
CA GLY A 90 -3.26 -16.32 12.94
C GLY A 90 -2.46 -15.17 12.34
N ARG A 91 -2.29 -15.09 11.00
CA ARG A 91 -1.65 -13.95 10.35
C ARG A 91 -2.59 -12.75 10.17
N ASP A 92 -3.84 -13.04 9.84
CA ASP A 92 -4.94 -12.08 9.86
C ASP A 92 -5.11 -11.39 11.23
N ASP A 93 -4.77 -12.08 12.33
CA ASP A 93 -4.74 -11.47 13.67
C ASP A 93 -3.67 -10.37 13.83
N LYS A 94 -2.60 -10.39 13.02
CA LYS A 94 -1.47 -9.45 13.14
C LYS A 94 -1.44 -8.39 12.04
N GLY A 95 -2.22 -8.57 10.98
CA GLY A 95 -2.29 -7.65 9.84
C GLY A 95 -3.40 -8.04 8.88
N LYS A 96 -3.63 -7.22 7.86
CA LYS A 96 -4.66 -7.43 6.85
C LYS A 96 -4.04 -8.14 5.65
N LEU A 97 -4.65 -9.24 5.19
CA LEU A 97 -4.19 -9.94 3.99
C LEU A 97 -4.94 -9.41 2.76
N SER A 98 -4.20 -9.12 1.69
CA SER A 98 -4.79 -8.72 0.40
C SER A 98 -5.31 -9.92 -0.38
N GLU A 99 -5.82 -9.67 -1.57
CA GLU A 99 -6.01 -10.73 -2.57
C GLU A 99 -4.70 -11.38 -3.04
N LYS A 100 -4.82 -12.56 -3.64
CA LYS A 100 -3.68 -13.37 -4.11
C LYS A 100 -2.91 -12.63 -5.21
N ILE A 101 -1.60 -12.57 -5.03
CA ILE A 101 -0.66 -12.06 -6.02
C ILE A 101 -0.26 -13.21 -6.95
N TYR A 102 0.24 -14.29 -6.39
CA TYR A 102 0.59 -15.52 -7.10
C TYR A 102 0.58 -16.71 -6.14
N ASP A 103 0.29 -17.91 -6.63
CA ASP A 103 0.07 -19.11 -5.80
C ASP A 103 -0.89 -18.79 -4.62
N ASP A 104 -0.45 -19.04 -3.39
CA ASP A 104 -1.15 -18.69 -2.14
C ASP A 104 -0.56 -17.46 -1.44
N ARG A 105 0.18 -16.62 -2.18
CA ARG A 105 0.90 -15.47 -1.62
C ARG A 105 0.14 -14.18 -1.82
N ARG A 106 0.09 -13.39 -0.76
CA ARG A 106 -0.67 -12.13 -0.65
C ARG A 106 0.26 -11.01 -0.19
N LEU A 107 -0.22 -9.77 -0.25
CA LEU A 107 0.33 -8.70 0.58
C LEU A 107 -0.16 -8.91 2.01
N TRP A 108 0.74 -8.77 2.98
CA TRP A 108 0.38 -8.73 4.39
C TRP A 108 0.61 -7.33 4.93
N CYS A 109 -0.48 -6.60 5.10
CA CYS A 109 -0.48 -5.20 5.45
C CYS A 109 -0.64 -4.99 6.95
N THR A 110 -0.05 -3.93 7.48
CA THR A 110 -0.24 -3.54 8.88
C THR A 110 -1.72 -3.19 9.12
N LYS A 111 -2.19 -3.37 10.36
CA LYS A 111 -3.53 -2.96 10.78
C LYS A 111 -3.77 -1.46 10.61
N ALA A 112 -2.70 -0.66 10.66
CA ALA A 112 -2.73 0.77 10.39
C ALA A 112 -3.03 1.12 8.92
N THR A 113 -2.91 0.18 7.99
CA THR A 113 -3.30 0.41 6.59
C THR A 113 -4.82 0.61 6.52
N PRO A 114 -5.34 1.72 5.96
CA PRO A 114 -6.78 1.99 5.94
C PRO A 114 -7.57 0.89 5.22
N ASP A 115 -8.78 0.61 5.70
CA ASP A 115 -9.65 -0.42 5.09
C ASP A 115 -10.04 -0.04 3.66
N GLU A 116 -10.28 1.23 3.38
CA GLU A 116 -10.54 1.72 2.03
C GLU A 116 -9.35 1.44 1.09
N THR A 117 -8.11 1.69 1.55
CA THR A 117 -6.89 1.37 0.79
C THR A 117 -6.83 -0.13 0.49
N MET A 118 -7.16 -0.99 1.47
CA MET A 118 -7.21 -2.44 1.27
C MET A 118 -8.31 -2.86 0.26
N GLN A 119 -9.49 -2.24 0.33
CA GLN A 119 -10.60 -2.53 -0.59
C GLN A 119 -10.24 -2.17 -2.04
N ARG A 120 -9.70 -0.96 -2.27
CA ARG A 120 -9.27 -0.52 -3.60
C ARG A 120 -8.16 -1.41 -4.16
N LEU A 121 -7.18 -1.76 -3.32
CA LEU A 121 -6.10 -2.68 -3.68
C LEU A 121 -6.63 -4.07 -4.08
N ASN A 122 -7.52 -4.66 -3.27
CA ASN A 122 -8.08 -5.97 -3.55
C ASN A 122 -8.92 -5.98 -4.84
N ALA A 123 -9.73 -4.94 -5.05
CA ALA A 123 -10.49 -4.78 -6.28
C ALA A 123 -9.60 -4.67 -7.53
N ALA A 124 -8.41 -4.08 -7.40
CA ALA A 124 -7.43 -3.99 -8.48
C ALA A 124 -6.66 -5.29 -8.71
N LEU A 125 -6.35 -6.06 -7.65
CA LEU A 125 -5.64 -7.35 -7.75
C LEU A 125 -6.45 -8.48 -8.41
N LEU A 126 -7.78 -8.33 -8.47
CA LEU A 126 -8.71 -9.28 -9.07
C LEU A 126 -8.96 -9.06 -10.58
N LYS A 127 -8.42 -7.96 -11.15
CA LYS A 127 -8.50 -7.67 -12.58
C LYS A 127 -7.36 -8.35 -13.33
#